data_AF-A0A9J6C1H0-F1
#
_entry.id   AF-A0A9J6C1H0-F1
#
_cell.length_a   1.000
_cell.length_b   1.000
_cell.length_c   1.000
_cell.angle_alpha   90.00
_cell.angle_beta   90.00
_cell.angle_gamma   90.00
#
_symmetry.space_group_name_H-M   'P 1'
#
loop_
_entity.id
_entity.type
_entity.pdbx_description
1 polymer ?
#
loop_
_entity_poly.entity_id
_entity_poly.type
_entity_poly.pdbx_seq_one_letter_code
_entity_poly.pdbx_strand_id
1 'polypeptide(L)'
;MLNCWNAKPESRPLFNELERKLSSFMMDSVKDHYLDLNEPYMQSKYKKLLSMSPKSGVVKYNLRPDSPTIAKNLDTSPKNKKNVNKKPELPEEIPMLVTIKMACQFMTQMKSK
;
A
#
# COMPACT_ATOMS: atom_id res chain seq x y z
N MET A 1 -0.15 12.85 4.87
CA MET A 1 -0.28 11.37 5.02
C MET A 1 -0.48 10.91 6.46
N LEU A 2 -0.07 11.67 7.48
CA LEU A 2 -0.21 11.27 8.90
C LEU A 2 -1.63 10.83 9.29
N ASN A 3 -2.67 11.51 8.77
CA ASN A 3 -4.07 11.18 9.08
C ASN A 3 -4.51 9.81 8.55
N CYS A 4 -3.90 9.32 7.46
CA CYS A 4 -4.23 8.01 6.89
C CYS A 4 -3.72 6.85 7.77
N TRP A 5 -2.73 7.11 8.61
CA TRP A 5 -2.08 6.13 9.48
C TRP A 5 -2.43 6.35 10.96
N ASN A 6 -3.60 6.91 11.23
CA ASN A 6 -4.07 7.06 12.59
C ASN A 6 -4.21 5.68 13.26
N ALA A 7 -3.74 5.59 14.52
CA ALA A 7 -3.83 4.37 15.32
C ALA A 7 -5.29 3.93 15.49
N LYS A 8 -6.18 4.91 15.64
CA LYS A 8 -7.63 4.71 15.68
C LYS A 8 -8.20 4.60 14.25
N PRO A 9 -8.79 3.45 13.86
CA PRO A 9 -9.35 3.28 12.52
C PRO A 9 -10.43 4.30 12.16
N GLU A 10 -11.32 4.61 13.10
CA GLU A 10 -12.43 5.55 12.95
C GLU A 10 -11.98 7.00 12.76
N SER A 11 -10.74 7.31 13.10
CA SER A 11 -10.15 8.65 12.92
C SER A 11 -9.43 8.80 11.57
N ARG A 12 -9.38 7.76 10.75
CA ARG A 12 -8.79 7.83 9.41
C ARG A 12 -9.80 8.47 8.46
N PRO A 13 -9.34 9.32 7.52
CA PRO A 13 -10.24 9.96 6.58
C PRO A 13 -10.87 8.92 5.64
N LEU A 14 -12.10 9.19 5.23
CA LEU A 14 -12.79 8.40 4.21
C LEU A 14 -12.16 8.63 2.84
N PHE A 15 -12.30 7.66 1.93
CA PHE A 15 -11.76 7.77 0.58
C PHE A 15 -12.29 8.99 -0.17
N ASN A 16 -13.58 9.31 -0.03
CA ASN A 16 -14.18 10.48 -0.67
C ASN A 16 -13.57 11.80 -0.17
N GLU A 17 -13.17 11.87 1.09
CA GLU A 17 -12.50 13.06 1.65
C GLU A 17 -11.07 13.17 1.14
N LEU A 18 -10.36 12.05 1.06
CA LEU A 18 -9.02 11.98 0.49
C LEU A 18 -9.02 12.37 -0.99
N GLU A 19 -9.98 11.85 -1.77
CA GLU A 19 -10.15 12.16 -3.18
C GLU A 19 -10.39 13.66 -3.38
N ARG A 20 -11.32 14.25 -2.62
CA ARG A 20 -11.60 15.69 -2.69
C ARG A 20 -10.37 16.52 -2.34
N LYS A 21 -9.65 16.14 -1.27
CA LYS A 21 -8.44 16.85 -0.84
C LYS A 21 -7.31 16.73 -1.86
N LEU A 22 -7.08 15.54 -2.39
CA LEU A 22 -6.04 15.31 -3.41
C LEU A 22 -6.39 16.02 -4.71
N SER A 23 -7.65 15.95 -5.13
CA SER A 23 -8.16 16.67 -6.31
C SER A 23 -7.95 18.18 -6.17
N SER A 24 -8.18 18.76 -4.99
CA SER A 24 -7.99 20.20 -4.77
C SER A 24 -6.54 20.67 -4.91
N PHE A 25 -5.57 19.76 -4.83
CA PHE A 25 -4.15 20.07 -5.03
C PHE A 25 -3.71 19.95 -6.50
N MET A 26 -4.55 19.36 -7.35
CA MET A 26 -4.25 19.13 -8.76
C MET A 26 -5.15 20.02 -9.63
N MET A 27 -4.68 20.36 -10.83
CA MET A 27 -5.56 20.93 -11.84
C MET A 27 -6.57 19.89 -12.32
N ASP A 28 -7.78 20.32 -12.65
CA ASP A 28 -8.85 19.43 -13.12
C ASP A 28 -8.42 18.61 -14.33
N SER A 29 -7.68 19.19 -15.28
CA SER A 29 -7.15 18.48 -16.45
C SER A 29 -6.19 17.33 -16.09
N VAL A 30 -5.42 17.48 -15.03
CA VAL A 30 -4.49 16.44 -14.54
C VAL A 30 -5.26 15.33 -13.83
N LYS A 31 -6.26 15.71 -13.02
CA LYS A 31 -7.15 14.77 -12.36
C LYS A 31 -7.88 13.90 -13.38
N ASP A 32 -8.49 14.52 -14.38
CA ASP A 32 -9.25 13.85 -15.44
C ASP A 32 -8.35 12.87 -16.21
N HIS A 33 -7.13 13.27 -16.55
CA HIS A 33 -6.16 12.38 -17.17
C HIS A 33 -5.89 11.11 -16.35
N TYR A 34 -5.75 11.21 -15.03
CA TYR A 34 -5.55 10.02 -14.18
C TYR A 34 -6.79 9.12 -14.10
N LEU A 35 -8.00 9.70 -14.19
CA LEU A 35 -9.24 8.93 -14.24
C LEU A 35 -9.36 8.17 -15.57
N ASP A 36 -9.01 8.82 -16.68
CA ASP A 36 -9.04 8.23 -18.02
C ASP A 36 -8.09 7.03 -18.14
N LEU A 37 -6.92 7.07 -17.49
CA LEU A 37 -5.99 5.94 -17.46
C LEU A 37 -6.56 4.70 -16.76
N ASN A 38 -7.53 4.88 -15.85
CA ASN A 38 -8.18 3.78 -15.15
C ASN A 38 -9.33 3.14 -15.94
N GLU A 39 -9.90 3.85 -16.91
CA GLU A 39 -11.01 3.40 -17.75
C GLU A 39 -10.84 2.00 -18.37
N PRO A 40 -9.69 1.64 -19.01
CA PRO A 40 -9.52 0.30 -19.58
C PRO A 40 -9.58 -0.81 -18.53
N TYR A 41 -9.08 -0.56 -17.31
CA TYR A 41 -9.15 -1.52 -16.20
C TYR A 41 -10.59 -1.73 -15.77
N MET A 42 -11.36 -0.66 -15.65
CA MET A 42 -12.76 -0.70 -15.25
C MET A 42 -13.61 -1.44 -16.30
N GLN A 43 -13.41 -1.16 -17.59
CA GLN A 43 -14.10 -1.88 -18.67
C GLN A 43 -13.85 -3.39 -18.64
N SER A 44 -12.61 -3.82 -18.39
CA SER A 44 -12.28 -5.25 -18.27
C SER A 44 -12.97 -5.90 -17.06
N LYS A 45 -13.06 -5.19 -15.94
CA LYS A 45 -13.72 -5.64 -14.72
C LYS A 45 -15.22 -5.79 -14.94
N TYR A 46 -15.87 -4.80 -15.56
CA TYR A 46 -17.30 -4.85 -15.86
C TYR A 46 -17.62 -5.93 -16.90
N LYS A 47 -16.81 -6.08 -17.95
CA LYS A 47 -16.95 -7.19 -18.92
C LYS A 47 -16.85 -8.56 -18.25
N LYS A 48 -15.90 -8.73 -17.32
CA LYS A 48 -15.76 -9.96 -16.54
C LYS A 48 -16.97 -10.20 -15.63
N LEU A 49 -17.47 -9.17 -14.95
CA LEU A 49 -18.66 -9.28 -14.08
C LEU A 49 -19.93 -9.57 -14.88
N LEU A 50 -20.12 -8.94 -16.04
CA LEU A 50 -21.24 -9.20 -16.95
C LEU A 50 -21.19 -10.62 -17.55
N SER A 51 -19.99 -11.16 -17.78
CA SER A 51 -19.80 -12.56 -18.20
C SER A 51 -20.08 -13.59 -17.11
N MET A 52 -20.25 -13.15 -15.86
CA MET A 52 -20.48 -14.00 -14.68
C MET A 52 -21.94 -13.95 -14.19
N SER A 53 -22.92 -13.99 -15.10
CA SER A 53 -24.32 -14.21 -14.72
C SER A 53 -24.49 -15.54 -13.93
N PRO A 54 -25.44 -15.60 -12.98
CA PRO A 54 -25.31 -16.44 -11.80
C PRO A 54 -25.62 -17.90 -12.10
N LYS A 55 -24.60 -18.75 -12.07
CA LYS A 55 -24.81 -20.12 -11.58
C LYS A 55 -24.74 -20.03 -10.06
N SER A 56 -25.80 -20.46 -9.40
CA SER A 56 -25.93 -20.43 -7.94
C SER A 56 -24.66 -20.93 -7.25
N GLY A 57 -24.25 -20.23 -6.19
CA GLY A 57 -23.21 -20.69 -5.28
C GLY A 57 -21.94 -19.83 -5.30
N VAL A 58 -21.80 -19.03 -4.23
CA VAL A 58 -20.53 -18.50 -3.69
C VAL A 58 -19.59 -17.85 -4.72
N VAL A 59 -19.68 -16.52 -4.84
CA VAL A 59 -18.67 -15.72 -5.55
C VAL A 59 -17.33 -15.85 -4.81
N LYS A 60 -16.48 -16.79 -5.26
CA LYS A 60 -15.05 -16.79 -4.92
C LYS A 60 -14.40 -15.62 -5.66
N TYR A 61 -13.95 -14.61 -4.92
CA TYR A 61 -13.06 -13.60 -5.45
C TYR A 61 -11.75 -14.31 -5.85
N ASN A 62 -11.61 -14.70 -7.11
CA ASN A 62 -10.33 -15.11 -7.65
C ASN A 62 -9.49 -13.85 -7.83
N LEU A 63 -8.79 -13.43 -6.76
CA LEU A 63 -7.64 -12.55 -6.89
C LEU A 63 -6.70 -13.21 -7.91
N ARG A 64 -6.20 -12.41 -8.87
CA ARG A 64 -5.27 -12.88 -9.90
C ARG A 64 -4.18 -13.76 -9.28
N PRO A 65 -3.95 -14.99 -9.78
CA PRO A 65 -2.88 -15.86 -9.30
C PRO A 65 -1.48 -15.24 -9.46
N ASP A 66 -1.33 -14.27 -10.37
CA ASP A 66 -0.02 -13.78 -10.81
C ASP A 66 0.50 -12.58 -10.01
N SER A 67 -0.07 -12.24 -8.86
CA SER A 67 0.55 -11.24 -7.99
C SER A 67 1.53 -11.94 -7.03
N PRO A 68 2.85 -11.87 -7.28
CA PRO A 68 3.86 -12.49 -6.39
C PRO A 68 3.81 -11.91 -4.97
N THR A 69 3.10 -10.81 -4.77
CA THR A 69 2.93 -10.11 -3.50
C THR A 69 1.91 -10.78 -2.58
N ILE A 70 0.88 -11.48 -3.09
CA ILE A 70 -0.20 -12.00 -2.22
C ILE A 70 0.19 -13.30 -1.52
N ALA A 71 0.92 -14.19 -2.18
CA ALA A 71 1.33 -15.47 -1.59
C ALA A 71 2.23 -15.30 -0.35
N LYS A 72 3.14 -14.32 -0.37
CA LYS A 72 4.11 -14.13 0.73
C LYS A 72 3.52 -13.48 1.98
N ASN A 73 2.39 -12.79 1.88
CA ASN A 73 1.74 -12.11 3.01
C ASN A 73 0.73 -13.00 3.76
N LEU A 74 0.35 -14.16 3.21
CA LEU A 74 -0.57 -15.11 3.87
C LEU A 74 0.13 -15.99 4.93
N ASP A 75 1.44 -16.22 4.80
CA ASP A 75 2.20 -17.09 5.71
C ASP A 75 2.66 -16.39 7.00
N THR A 76 2.54 -15.07 7.10
CA THR A 76 2.98 -14.29 8.27
C THR A 76 1.91 -14.09 9.33
N SER A 77 0.72 -14.67 9.17
CA SER A 77 -0.29 -14.65 10.23
C SER A 77 0.14 -15.57 11.38
N PRO A 78 0.31 -15.08 12.62
CA PRO A 78 0.83 -15.89 13.71
C PRO A 78 -0.18 -16.97 14.08
N LYS A 79 0.11 -18.23 13.72
CA LYS A 79 -0.60 -19.39 14.26
C LYS A 79 -0.24 -19.49 15.74
N ASN A 80 -1.22 -19.25 16.60
CA ASN A 80 -1.13 -19.38 18.04
C ASN A 80 -0.61 -20.78 18.41
N LYS A 81 0.69 -20.88 18.68
CA LYS A 81 1.37 -22.07 19.21
C LYS A 81 2.24 -21.62 20.39
N LYS A 82 1.79 -22.08 21.55
CA LYS A 82 2.41 -22.13 22.88
C LYS A 82 3.95 -21.96 22.91
N ASN A 83 4.38 -20.92 23.60
CA ASN A 83 5.53 -20.81 24.52
C ASN A 83 6.87 -21.49 24.12
N VAL A 84 7.84 -20.72 23.63
CA VAL A 84 9.29 -20.90 23.90
C VAL A 84 9.98 -19.53 23.86
N ASN A 85 10.60 -19.13 24.96
CA ASN A 85 11.48 -17.96 25.06
C ASN A 85 12.62 -18.02 24.04
N LYS A 86 12.74 -17.00 23.18
CA LYS A 86 14.00 -16.53 22.57
C LYS A 86 13.74 -15.17 21.93
N LYS A 87 14.28 -14.11 22.54
CA LYS A 87 14.35 -12.76 21.97
C LYS A 87 15.19 -12.84 20.69
N PRO A 88 14.66 -12.56 19.49
CA PRO A 88 15.50 -12.40 18.31
C PRO A 88 16.25 -11.07 18.46
N GLU A 89 17.58 -11.15 18.45
CA GLU A 89 18.46 -9.99 18.41
C GLU A 89 18.22 -9.25 17.09
N LEU A 90 17.88 -7.96 17.21
CA LEU A 90 17.57 -7.08 16.09
C LEU A 90 18.85 -6.89 15.27
N PRO A 91 18.86 -7.18 13.95
CA PRO A 91 20.04 -6.95 13.14
C PRO A 91 20.42 -5.46 13.19
N GLU A 92 21.68 -5.23 13.55
CA GLU A 92 22.30 -3.92 13.69
C GLU A 92 22.28 -3.19 12.33
N GLU A 93 21.58 -2.06 12.33
CA GLU A 93 21.39 -1.07 11.26
C GLU A 93 20.87 -1.56 9.88
N ILE A 94 19.70 -1.04 9.49
CA ILE A 94 19.22 -1.13 8.10
C ILE A 94 20.26 -0.41 7.22
N PRO A 95 20.86 -1.06 6.20
CA PRO A 95 21.99 -0.51 5.44
C PRO A 95 21.68 0.84 4.78
N MET A 96 20.42 1.11 4.43
CA MET A 96 20.00 2.41 3.91
C MET A 96 20.14 3.55 4.94
N LEU A 97 19.95 3.26 6.24
CA LEU A 97 20.15 4.24 7.31
C LEU A 97 21.63 4.58 7.50
N VAL A 98 22.53 3.61 7.33
CA VAL A 98 23.99 3.84 7.35
C VAL A 98 24.38 4.79 6.22
N THR A 99 23.88 4.54 5.01
CA THR A 99 24.15 5.40 3.84
C THR A 99 23.61 6.81 4.02
N ILE A 100 22.40 6.97 4.57
CA ILE A 100 21.81 8.28 4.84
C ILE A 100 22.60 9.03 5.93
N LYS A 101 23.02 8.35 6.99
CA LYS A 101 23.87 8.93 8.05
C LYS A 101 25.21 9.41 7.48
N MET A 102 25.88 8.60 6.66
CA MET A 102 27.14 8.98 6.01
C MET A 102 26.97 10.17 5.07
N ALA A 103 25.90 10.20 4.27
CA ALA A 103 25.62 11.32 3.37
C ALA A 103 25.35 12.62 4.15
N CYS A 104 24.58 12.55 5.24
CA CYS A 104 24.36 13.70 6.12
C CYS A 104 25.66 14.22 6.74
N GLN A 105 26.52 13.33 7.24
CA GLN A 105 27.82 13.71 7.79
C GLN A 105 28.73 14.37 6.75
N PHE A 106 28.73 13.88 5.50
CA PHE A 106 29.51 14.45 4.41
C PHE A 106 29.01 15.87 4.04
N MET A 107 27.70 16.07 4.02
CA MET A 107 27.08 17.37 3.76
C MET A 107 27.35 18.37 4.89
N THR A 108 27.40 17.93 6.15
CA THR A 108 27.75 18.81 7.28
C THR A 108 29.22 19.25 7.24
N GLN A 109 30.13 18.40 6.76
CA GLN A 109 31.55 18.74 6.64
C GLN A 109 31.83 19.72 5.49
N MET A 110 31.03 19.70 4.43
CA MET A 110 31.14 20.68 3.33
C MET A 110 30.60 22.07 3.68
N LYS A 111 29.84 22.21 4.77
CA LYS A 111 29.27 23.50 5.21
C LYS A 111 30.10 24.23 6.26
N SER A 112 31.27 23.68 6.63
CA SER A 112 32.20 24.26 7.60
C SER A 112 33.56 24.66 6.99
N LYS A 113 33.61 24.90 5.68
CA LYS A 113 34.71 25.61 5.00
C LYS A 113 34.20 26.91 4.40
#